data_AF-N0BFK7-F1
#
_entry.id   AF-N0BFK7-F1
#
_cell.length_a   1.000
_cell.length_b   1.000
_cell.length_c   1.000
_cell.angle_alpha   90.00
_cell.angle_beta   90.00
_cell.angle_gamma   90.00
#
_symmetry.space_group_name_H-M   'P 1'
#
loop_
_entity.id
_entity.type
_entity.pdbx_description
1 polymer ?
#
loop_
_entity_poly.entity_id
_entity_poly.type
_entity_poly.pdbx_seq_one_letter_code
_entity_poly.pdbx_strand_id
1 'polypeptide(L)' 'MEKIVLSLLHDGKQWIAKNGEIVAKGETLDELDKEIESVVRKKYPGKKVKVSMEFDYSSIPFWIIQYHPYYLYRVIYI' A
#
# COMPACT_ATOMS: atom_id res chain seq x y z
N MET A 1 -13.92 -5.70 -10.80
CA MET A 1 -12.57 -5.18 -10.51
C MET A 1 -11.99 -6.02 -9.40
N GLU A 2 -10.82 -6.59 -9.65
CA GLU A 2 -10.13 -7.46 -8.70
C GLU A 2 -9.43 -6.57 -7.67
N LYS A 3 -9.68 -6.80 -6.38
CA LYS A 3 -9.12 -5.98 -5.29
C LYS A 3 -7.87 -6.67 -4.75
N ILE A 4 -6.72 -6.01 -4.86
CA ILE A 4 -5.49 -6.46 -4.22
C ILE A 4 -5.22 -5.56 -3.02
N VAL A 5 -5.17 -6.17 -1.83
CA VAL A 5 -4.85 -5.49 -0.58
C VAL A 5 -3.39 -5.75 -0.24
N LEU A 6 -2.67 -4.69 0.14
CA LEU A 6 -1.29 -4.76 0.62
C LEU A 6 -1.26 -4.26 2.07
N SER A 7 -0.58 -5.00 2.94
CA SER A 7 -0.23 -4.52 4.27
C SER A 7 0.89 -3.52 4.15
N LEU A 8 0.74 -2.36 4.80
CA LEU A 8 1.76 -1.33 4.88
C LEU A 8 2.48 -1.41 6.23
N LEU A 9 3.80 -1.39 6.21
CA LEU A 9 4.64 -1.32 7.40
C LEU A 9 5.84 -0.42 7.15
N HIS A 10 6.43 0.09 8.21
CA HIS A 10 7.69 0.84 8.16
C HIS A 10 8.71 0.13 9.05
N ASP A 11 9.89 -0.19 8.51
CA ASP A 11 10.92 -0.98 9.21
C ASP A 11 11.92 -0.12 10.02
N GLY A 12 11.69 1.20 10.06
CA GLY A 12 12.58 2.18 10.69
C GLY A 12 13.53 2.85 9.70
N LYS A 13 13.64 2.34 8.46
CA LYS A 13 14.42 2.94 7.38
C LYS A 13 13.56 3.26 6.15
N GLN A 14 12.61 2.39 5.82
CA GLN A 14 11.81 2.51 4.61
C GLN A 14 10.39 1.99 4.82
N TRP A 15 9.48 2.45 3.99
CA TRP A 15 8.15 1.88 3.85
C TRP A 15 8.20 0.59 3.06
N ILE A 16 7.38 -0.38 3.46
CA ILE A 16 7.24 -1.68 2.82
C ILE A 16 5.74 -1.97 2.64
N ALA A 17 5.31 -2.14 1.39
CA ALA A 17 3.99 -2.65 1.06
C ALA A 17 4.11 -4.09 0.60
N LYS A 18 3.37 -5.00 1.25
CA LYS A 18 3.42 -6.41 0.87
C LYS A 18 2.08 -7.13 1.01
N ASN A 19 1.87 -8.11 0.13
CA ASN A 19 1.04 -9.27 0.40
C ASN A 19 1.88 -10.53 0.13
N GLY A 20 1.35 -11.74 0.26
CA GLY A 20 2.11 -12.98 0.03
C GLY A 20 2.72 -13.12 -1.39
N GLU A 21 2.46 -12.15 -2.26
CA GLU A 21 2.60 -12.25 -3.70
C GLU A 21 3.26 -11.00 -4.35
N ILE A 22 3.28 -9.87 -3.65
CA ILE A 22 3.80 -8.57 -4.08
C ILE A 22 4.57 -8.01 -2.90
N VAL A 23 5.78 -7.50 -3.15
CA VAL A 23 6.60 -6.77 -2.18
C VAL A 23 7.15 -5.53 -2.87
N ALA A 24 6.90 -4.36 -2.31
CA ALA A 24 7.41 -3.07 -2.76
C ALA A 24 8.01 -2.31 -1.58
N LYS A 25 9.06 -1.51 -1.83
CA LYS A 25 9.78 -0.76 -0.81
C LYS A 25 10.12 0.64 -1.32
N GLY A 26 10.18 1.63 -0.42
CA GLY A 26 10.61 2.99 -0.73
C GLY A 26 10.92 3.77 0.54
N GLU A 27 11.95 4.62 0.53
CA GLU A 27 12.31 5.44 1.69
C GLU A 27 11.26 6.53 1.94
N THR A 28 10.63 7.00 0.85
CA THR A 28 9.45 7.88 0.90
C THR A 28 8.19 7.17 0.42
N LEU A 29 7.02 7.73 0.75
CA LEU A 29 5.75 7.22 0.22
C LEU A 29 5.70 7.31 -1.31
N ASP A 30 6.21 8.40 -1.90
CA ASP A 30 6.24 8.56 -3.36
C ASP A 30 7.13 7.51 -4.06
N GLU A 31 8.27 7.16 -3.45
CA GLU A 31 9.11 6.06 -3.94
C GLU A 31 8.38 4.72 -3.84
N LEU A 32 7.67 4.49 -2.74
CA LEU A 32 6.84 3.30 -2.59
C LEU A 32 5.73 3.23 -3.65
N ASP A 33 5.08 4.36 -4.02
CA ASP A 33 4.08 4.40 -5.11
C ASP A 33 4.67 3.94 -6.43
N LYS A 34 5.84 4.48 -6.79
CA LYS A 34 6.53 4.13 -8.04
C LYS A 34 6.93 2.66 -8.06
N GLU A 35 7.41 2.13 -6.94
CA GLU A 35 7.80 0.73 -6.84
C GLU A 35 6.59 -0.20 -6.94
N ILE A 36 5.49 0.12 -6.27
CA ILE A 36 4.22 -0.62 -6.40
C ILE A 36 3.77 -0.63 -7.86
N GLU A 37 3.78 0.53 -8.53
CA GLU A 37 3.40 0.62 -9.94
C GLU A 37 4.28 -0.28 -10.82
N SER A 38 5.60 -0.27 -10.61
CA SER A 38 6.57 -1.11 -11.32
C SER A 38 6.29 -2.60 -11.13
N VAL A 39 6.11 -3.05 -9.88
CA VAL A 39 5.87 -4.47 -9.56
C VAL A 39 4.53 -4.93 -10.13
N VAL A 40 3.47 -4.13 -9.99
CA VAL A 40 2.13 -4.50 -10.46
C VAL A 40 2.07 -4.51 -11.99
N ARG A 41 2.72 -3.55 -12.69
CA ARG A 41 2.82 -3.56 -14.16
C ARG A 41 3.53 -4.81 -14.69
N LYS A 42 4.59 -5.27 -14.00
CA LYS A 42 5.30 -6.51 -14.38
C LYS A 42 4.45 -7.75 -14.16
N LYS A 43 3.70 -7.78 -13.04
CA LYS A 43 2.91 -8.96 -12.66
C LYS A 43 1.59 -9.09 -13.44
N TYR A 44 0.97 -7.97 -13.81
CA TYR A 44 -0.30 -7.93 -14.53
C TYR A 44 -0.17 -7.12 -15.83
N PRO A 45 0.59 -7.62 -16.82
CA PRO A 45 0.78 -6.91 -18.08
C PRO A 45 -0.56 -6.71 -18.82
N GLY A 46 -0.76 -5.53 -19.39
CA GLY A 46 -1.94 -5.21 -20.20
C GLY A 46 -3.23 -4.90 -19.42
N LYS A 47 -3.23 -5.04 -18.09
CA LYS A 47 -4.37 -4.59 -17.26
C LYS A 47 -4.23 -3.10 -16.92
N LYS A 48 -5.36 -2.38 -16.86
CA LYS A 48 -5.40 -1.04 -16.26
C LYS A 48 -5.33 -1.21 -14.74
N VAL A 49 -4.44 -0.48 -14.10
CA VAL A 49 -4.19 -0.58 -12.66
C VAL A 49 -4.34 0.80 -12.07
N LYS A 50 -5.20 0.95 -11.06
CA LYS A 50 -5.38 2.17 -10.28
C LYS A 50 -4.92 1.91 -8.86
N VAL A 51 -3.82 2.54 -8.45
CA VAL A 51 -3.34 2.52 -7.07
C VAL A 51 -4.07 3.63 -6.30
N SER A 52 -4.69 3.30 -5.19
CA SER A 52 -5.30 4.24 -4.25
C SER A 52 -4.78 3.99 -2.85
N MET A 53 -4.83 5.02 -2.01
CA MET A 53 -4.47 4.94 -0.61
C MET A 53 -5.77 5.05 0.21
N GLU A 54 -6.13 4.01 0.95
CA GLU A 54 -7.30 4.00 1.84
C GLU A 54 -6.82 3.96 3.30
N PHE A 55 -7.70 4.02 4.29
CA PHE A 55 -7.31 4.01 5.72
C PHE A 55 -7.82 2.79 6.52
N ASP A 56 -6.91 2.03 7.16
CA ASP A 56 -7.21 0.71 7.72
C ASP A 56 -7.32 0.86 9.22
N TYR A 57 -8.56 1.02 9.65
CA TYR A 57 -8.94 1.18 11.04
C TYR A 57 -8.61 -0.05 11.90
N SER A 58 -8.29 -1.21 11.31
CA SER A 58 -7.91 -2.42 12.06
C SER A 58 -6.44 -2.42 12.50
N SER A 59 -5.60 -1.64 11.83
CA SER A 59 -4.16 -1.52 12.11
C SER A 59 -3.86 -0.64 13.33
N ILE A 60 -4.90 -0.10 13.98
CA ILE A 60 -4.75 0.93 15.01
C ILE A 60 -5.72 0.65 16.16
N PRO A 61 -5.24 0.57 17.40
CA PRO A 61 -6.13 0.29 18.51
C PRO A 61 -7.14 1.45 18.70
N PHE A 62 -8.40 1.08 18.96
CA PHE A 62 -9.57 1.95 18.85
C PHE A 62 -9.44 3.33 19.52
N TRP A 63 -8.72 3.40 20.63
CA TRP A 63 -8.46 4.61 21.41
C TRP A 63 -7.68 5.71 20.69
N ILE A 64 -7.01 5.42 19.57
CA ILE A 64 -6.24 6.43 18.82
C ILE A 64 -6.88 6.83 17.48
N ILE A 65 -8.06 6.27 17.15
CA ILE A 65 -8.86 6.60 15.95
C ILE A 65 -9.30 8.08 15.95
N GLN A 66 -9.33 8.76 17.09
CA GLN A 66 -9.58 10.21 17.13
C GLN A 66 -8.46 11.06 16.50
N TYR A 67 -7.28 10.48 16.23
CA TYR A 67 -6.13 11.13 15.59
C TYR A 67 -5.88 10.64 14.16
N HIS A 68 -6.93 10.14 13.51
CA HIS A 68 -6.92 9.39 12.26
C HIS A 68 -6.49 10.13 10.96
N PRO A 69 -6.16 11.43 10.87
CA PRO A 69 -5.61 11.94 9.60
C PRO A 69 -4.26 11.32 9.17
N TYR A 70 -3.58 10.53 10.00
CA TYR A 70 -2.13 10.25 9.86
C TYR A 70 -1.69 8.80 9.54
N TYR A 71 -2.57 7.78 9.46
CA TYR A 71 -2.19 6.36 9.30
C TYR A 71 -2.71 5.70 8.01
N LEU A 72 -2.02 5.95 6.91
CA LEU A 72 -2.42 5.57 5.56
C LEU A 72 -2.15 4.07 5.25
N TYR A 73 -3.01 3.37 4.50
CA TYR A 73 -2.72 2.10 3.79
C TYR A 73 -3.10 2.19 2.30
N ARG A 74 -2.77 1.19 1.46
CA ARG A 74 -3.04 1.25 0.00
C ARG A 74 -3.92 0.13 -0.53
N VAL A 75 -4.84 0.50 -1.40
CA VAL A 75 -5.78 -0.34 -2.15
C VAL A 75 -5.54 -0.16 -3.65
N ILE A 76 -5.34 -1.23 -4.38
CA ILE A 76 -5.19 -1.18 -5.84
C ILE A 76 -6.42 -1.80 -6.49
N TYR A 77 -7.03 -1.05 -7.41
CA TYR A 77 -8.13 -1.49 -8.26
C TYR A 77 -7.60 -1.90 -9.63
N ILE A 78 -7.96 -3.11 -10.08
CA ILE A 78 -7.64 -3.67 -11.40
C ILE A 78 -8.93 -3.91 -12.19
#